data_AF-A0A8I0KCW0-F1
#
_entry.id   AF-A0A8I0KCW0-F1
#
_cell.length_a   1.000
_cell.length_b   1.000
_cell.length_c   1.000
_cell.angle_alpha   90.00
_cell.angle_beta   90.00
_cell.angle_gamma   90.00
#
_symmetry.space_group_name_H-M   'P 1'
#
loop_
_entity.id
_entity.type
_entity.pdbx_description
1 polymer ?
#
loop_
_entity_poly.entity_id
_entity_poly.type
_entity_poly.pdbx_seq_one_letter_code
_entity_poly.pdbx_strand_id
1 'polypeptide(L)'
;MVAGDHNYSDSRWRESYLTRPYYQEAQLTTPDLDYDRDFSAAYELGHRARSESKEGTQFEDMEGSLQQKWEELKAESRLKW
;
A
#
# COMPACT_ATOMS: atom_id res chain seq x y z
N MET A 1 9.13 -22.56 -15.78
CA MET A 1 8.56 -21.22 -15.56
C MET A 1 8.74 -20.90 -14.09
N VAL A 2 9.66 -20.01 -13.73
CA VAL A 2 9.80 -19.53 -12.34
C VAL A 2 9.60 -18.03 -12.43
N ALA A 3 8.36 -17.60 -12.15
CA ALA A 3 8.02 -16.18 -11.98
C ALA A 3 8.54 -15.73 -10.61
N GLY A 4 9.86 -15.61 -10.49
CA GLY A 4 10.52 -15.16 -9.28
C GLY A 4 11.18 -13.82 -9.53
N ASP A 5 10.41 -12.72 -9.55
CA ASP A 5 10.99 -11.38 -9.38
C ASP A 5 9.99 -10.28 -8.93
N HIS A 6 8.79 -10.61 -8.43
CA HIS A 6 7.85 -9.58 -7.92
C HIS A 6 7.80 -9.48 -6.38
N ASN A 7 8.57 -10.29 -5.65
CA ASN A 7 8.31 -10.55 -4.22
C ASN A 7 9.34 -9.96 -3.24
N TYR A 8 10.43 -9.36 -3.72
CA TYR A 8 11.51 -8.91 -2.84
C TYR A 8 11.16 -7.65 -2.05
N SER A 9 10.38 -6.74 -2.65
CA SER A 9 9.89 -5.54 -1.98
C SER A 9 8.81 -5.92 -0.95
N ASP A 10 7.81 -6.72 -1.36
CA ASP A 10 6.68 -7.13 -0.51
C ASP A 10 7.13 -7.84 0.77
N SER A 11 8.07 -8.78 0.66
CA SER A 11 8.66 -9.48 1.80
C SER A 11 9.28 -8.51 2.83
N ARG A 12 10.00 -7.49 2.35
CA ARG A 12 10.65 -6.50 3.22
C ARG A 12 9.63 -5.59 3.92
N TRP A 13 8.53 -5.24 3.26
CA TRP A 13 7.46 -4.46 3.89
C TRP A 13 6.71 -5.31 4.90
N ARG A 14 6.40 -6.55 4.57
CA ARG A 14 5.79 -7.53 5.47
C ARG A 14 6.60 -7.79 6.73
N GLU A 15 7.93 -7.81 6.65
CA GLU A 15 8.78 -8.02 7.82
C GLU A 15 8.91 -6.76 8.69
N SER A 16 8.82 -5.57 8.10
CA SER A 16 9.12 -4.31 8.80
C SER A 16 7.92 -3.44 9.13
N TYR A 17 6.70 -3.74 8.64
CA TYR A 17 5.55 -2.84 8.80
C TYR A 17 5.22 -2.56 10.27
N LEU A 18 5.38 -3.54 11.16
CA LEU A 18 5.13 -3.41 12.60
C LEU A 18 5.98 -2.35 13.29
N THR A 19 7.17 -2.05 12.76
CA THR A 19 8.11 -1.09 13.37
C THR A 19 7.97 0.31 12.78
N ARG A 20 7.04 0.53 11.85
CA ARG A 20 6.94 1.80 11.13
C ARG A 20 5.93 2.74 11.80
N PRO A 21 6.19 4.06 11.79
CA PRO A 21 5.31 5.05 12.41
C PRO A 21 3.86 4.95 11.92
N TYR A 22 3.64 4.80 10.61
CA TYR A 22 2.30 4.71 10.03
C TYR A 22 1.48 3.52 10.59
N TYR A 23 2.14 2.41 10.96
CA TYR A 23 1.44 1.26 11.54
C TYR A 23 1.02 1.56 12.96
N GLN A 24 1.92 2.15 13.75
CA GLN A 24 1.65 2.56 15.12
C GLN A 24 0.49 3.57 15.17
N GLU A 25 0.48 4.53 14.26
CA GLU A 25 -0.59 5.53 14.14
C GLU A 25 -1.91 4.90 13.69
N ALA A 26 -1.88 4.06 12.66
CA ALA A 26 -3.08 3.37 12.17
C ALA A 26 -3.68 2.45 13.24
N GLN A 27 -2.85 1.80 14.05
CA GLN A 27 -3.28 0.93 15.14
C GLN A 27 -4.07 1.68 16.24
N LEU A 28 -3.83 2.98 16.43
CA LEU A 28 -4.57 3.79 17.41
C LEU A 28 -6.05 3.97 17.02
N THR A 29 -6.36 3.89 15.72
CA THR A 29 -7.72 4.08 15.20
C THR A 29 -8.37 2.78 14.74
N THR A 30 -7.55 1.86 14.22
CA THR A 30 -7.96 0.57 13.69
C THR A 30 -7.06 -0.49 14.31
N PRO A 31 -7.46 -1.12 15.42
CA PRO A 31 -6.66 -2.15 16.04
C PRO A 31 -6.59 -3.43 15.18
N ASP A 32 -5.59 -4.26 15.47
CA ASP A 32 -5.37 -5.58 14.84
C ASP A 32 -5.20 -5.51 13.31
N LEU A 33 -4.52 -4.47 12.81
CA LEU A 33 -4.14 -4.35 11.39
C LEU A 33 -3.16 -5.45 11.00
N ASP A 34 -3.46 -6.09 9.89
CA ASP A 34 -2.69 -7.20 9.34
C ASP A 34 -2.05 -6.80 8.01
N TYR A 35 -0.85 -7.30 7.72
CA TYR A 35 -0.17 -6.96 6.48
C TYR A 35 -0.95 -7.46 5.26
N ASP A 36 -1.33 -8.74 5.25
CA ASP A 36 -1.94 -9.38 4.09
C ASP A 36 -3.32 -8.81 3.79
N ARG A 37 -4.13 -8.59 4.82
CA ARG A 37 -5.48 -8.03 4.67
C ARG A 37 -5.48 -6.52 4.45
N ASP A 38 -4.70 -5.77 5.24
CA ASP A 38 -4.88 -4.33 5.34
C ASP A 38 -3.84 -3.53 4.52
N PHE A 39 -2.56 -3.95 4.48
CA PHE A 39 -1.46 -3.17 3.88
C PHE A 39 -0.99 -3.62 2.49
N SER A 40 -1.11 -4.90 2.14
CA SER A 40 -0.62 -5.48 0.89
C SER A 40 -1.14 -4.69 -0.34
N ALA A 41 -2.44 -4.47 -0.36
CA ALA A 41 -3.16 -3.73 -1.38
C ALA A 41 -2.70 -2.26 -1.50
N ALA A 42 -2.43 -1.61 -0.37
CA ALA A 42 -1.95 -0.22 -0.34
C ALA A 42 -0.53 -0.11 -0.92
N TYR A 43 0.34 -1.07 -0.60
CA TYR A 43 1.69 -1.16 -1.16
C TYR A 43 1.67 -1.43 -2.66
N GLU A 44 0.81 -2.34 -3.11
CA GLU A 44 0.63 -2.62 -4.53
C GLU A 44 0.17 -1.37 -5.29
N LEU A 45 -0.85 -0.66 -4.76
CA LEU A 45 -1.35 0.58 -5.35
C LEU A 45 -0.24 1.63 -5.47
N GLY A 46 0.52 1.86 -4.39
CA GLY A 46 1.62 2.83 -4.39
C GLY A 46 2.75 2.46 -5.35
N HIS A 47 3.11 1.19 -5.43
CA HIS A 47 4.13 0.69 -6.36
C HIS A 47 3.67 0.86 -7.82
N ARG A 48 2.44 0.46 -8.11
CA ARG A 48 1.84 0.61 -9.43
C ARG A 48 1.73 2.08 -9.83
N ALA A 49 1.24 2.93 -8.92
CA ALA A 49 1.15 4.36 -9.13
C ALA A 49 2.50 4.95 -9.53
N ARG A 50 3.55 4.63 -8.77
CA ARG A 50 4.89 5.15 -9.04
C ARG A 50 5.46 4.63 -10.37
N SER A 51 5.14 3.40 -10.75
CA SER A 51 5.55 2.83 -12.04
C SER A 51 4.79 3.41 -13.23
N GLU A 52 3.54 3.84 -13.04
CA GLU A 52 2.70 4.45 -14.09
C GLU A 52 2.94 5.97 -14.21
N SER A 53 3.41 6.62 -13.14
CA SER A 53 3.73 8.06 -13.13
C SER A 53 4.89 8.40 -14.05
N LYS A 54 4.81 9.58 -14.68
CA LYS A 54 5.97 10.18 -15.34
C LYS A 54 6.90 10.77 -14.30
N GLU A 55 8.17 10.88 -14.65
CA GLU A 55 9.14 11.61 -13.83
C GLU A 55 8.66 13.06 -13.64
N GLY A 56 8.63 13.53 -12.39
CA GLY A 56 8.13 14.86 -12.03
C GLY A 56 6.62 14.95 -11.77
N THR A 57 5.84 13.87 -11.92
CA THR A 57 4.44 13.85 -11.48
C THR A 57 4.37 13.96 -9.95
N GLN A 58 3.62 14.94 -9.45
CA GLN A 58 3.42 15.14 -8.01
C GLN A 58 2.31 14.22 -7.49
N PHE A 59 2.28 14.00 -6.18
CA PHE A 59 1.26 13.15 -5.57
C PHE A 59 -0.12 13.77 -5.71
N GLU A 60 -0.21 15.08 -5.49
CA GLU A 60 -1.42 15.90 -5.54
C GLU A 60 -2.12 15.81 -6.90
N ASP A 61 -1.35 15.67 -7.99
CA ASP A 61 -1.88 15.53 -9.35
C ASP A 61 -2.61 14.19 -9.55
N MET A 62 -2.25 13.17 -8.77
CA MET A 62 -2.80 11.82 -8.89
C MET A 62 -3.66 11.39 -7.69
N GLU A 63 -3.64 12.14 -6.59
CA GLU A 63 -4.27 11.81 -5.32
C GLU A 63 -5.73 11.36 -5.51
N GLY A 64 -6.52 12.15 -6.24
CA GLY A 64 -7.93 11.82 -6.50
C GLY A 64 -8.13 10.54 -7.31
N SER A 65 -7.21 10.21 -8.22
CA SER A 65 -7.27 8.94 -8.97
C SER A 65 -6.85 7.77 -8.10
N LEU A 66 -5.83 7.96 -7.26
CA LEU A 66 -5.36 6.93 -6.34
C LEU A 66 -6.40 6.63 -5.27
N GLN A 67 -7.12 7.63 -4.77
CA GLN A 67 -8.22 7.43 -3.84
C GLN A 67 -9.33 6.58 -4.45
N GLN A 68 -9.74 6.86 -5.69
CA GLN A 68 -10.75 6.06 -6.38
C GLN A 68 -10.28 4.61 -6.57
N LYS A 69 -9.03 4.43 -7.05
CA LYS A 69 -8.43 3.10 -7.20
C LYS A 69 -8.31 2.37 -5.86
N TRP A 70 -8.03 3.09 -4.77
CA TRP A 70 -7.96 2.51 -3.43
C TRP A 70 -9.31 1.95 -2.99
N GLU A 71 -10.40 2.69 -3.17
CA GLU A 71 -11.73 2.20 -2.82
C GLU A 71 -12.14 0.95 -3.63
N GLU A 72 -11.66 0.81 -4.86
CA GLU A 72 -11.86 -0.40 -5.68
C GLU A 72 -10.98 -1.58 -5.25
N LEU A 73 -9.75 -1.32 -4.81
CA LEU A 73 -8.71 -2.33 -4.58
C LEU A 73 -8.60 -2.78 -3.12
N LYS A 74 -8.99 -1.95 -2.16
CA LYS A 74 -8.85 -2.20 -0.71
C LYS A 74 -9.50 -3.50 -0.25
N ALA A 75 -10.56 -3.96 -0.93
CA ALA A 75 -11.31 -5.17 -0.58
C ALA A 75 -11.66 -5.24 0.93
N GLU A 76 -11.06 -6.17 1.67
CA GLU A 76 -11.26 -6.36 3.11
C GLU A 76 -10.39 -5.45 4.00
N SER A 77 -9.53 -4.62 3.40
CA SER A 77 -8.69 -3.66 4.13
C SER A 77 -9.54 -2.65 4.85
N ARG A 78 -9.23 -2.48 6.13
CA ARG A 78 -9.89 -1.52 7.02
C ARG A 78 -9.19 -0.17 7.04
N LEU A 79 -8.10 -0.01 6.26
CA LEU A 79 -7.42 1.27 6.12
C LEU A 79 -8.33 2.28 5.39
N LYS A 80 -8.27 3.50 5.89
CA LYS A 80 -8.84 4.67 5.22
C LYS A 80 -7.80 5.23 4.24
N TRP A 81 -8.27 6.03 3.28
CA TRP A 81 -7.40 6.87 2.45
C TRP A 81 -6.58 7.82 3.33
#